data_AF-A0A6B2D8K7-F1
#
_entry.id   AF-A0A6B2D8K7-F1
#
_cell.length_a   1.000
_cell.length_b   1.000
_cell.length_c   1.000
_cell.angle_alpha   90.00
_cell.angle_beta   90.00
_cell.angle_gamma   90.00
#
_symmetry.space_group_name_H-M   'P 1'
#
loop_
_entity.id
_entity.type
_entity.pdbx_description
1 polymer ?
#
loop_
_entity_poly.entity_id
_entity_poly.type
_entity_poly.pdbx_seq_one_letter_code
_entity_poly.pdbx_strand_id
1 'polypeptide(L)' 'MSEFEAVLRERVDTTYRQLTVARRVGLDYETEQQGALLEDLFELARQHGLDAASWVDVDTEIPRQGRA' A
#
# COMPACT_ATOMS: atom_id res chain seq x y z
N MET A 1 -11.75 7.05 16.20
CA MET A 1 -10.78 6.13 15.57
C MET A 1 -10.77 4.87 16.42
N SER A 2 -11.10 3.71 15.83
CA SER A 2 -11.08 2.43 16.54
C SER A 2 -9.64 1.95 16.73
N GLU A 3 -9.36 1.13 17.74
CA GLU A 3 -8.05 0.48 17.91
C GLU A 3 -7.66 -0.30 16.64
N PHE A 4 -8.64 -0.97 16.02
CA PHE A 4 -8.47 -1.64 14.73
C PHE A 4 -8.00 -0.68 13.62
N GLU A 5 -8.64 0.49 13.51
CA GLU A 5 -8.32 1.47 12.47
C GLU A 5 -6.90 2.04 12.67
N ALA A 6 -6.50 2.28 13.92
CA ALA A 6 -5.15 2.75 14.25
C ALA A 6 -4.08 1.72 13.85
N VAL A 7 -4.28 0.44 14.21
CA VAL A 7 -3.36 -0.65 13.84
C VAL A 7 -3.33 -0.87 12.33
N LEU A 8 -4.49 -0.83 11.66
CA LEU A 8 -4.58 -0.98 10.22
C LEU A 8 -3.84 0.15 9.50
N ARG A 9 -4.01 1.39 9.97
CA ARG A 9 -3.32 2.57 9.42
C ARG A 9 -1.81 2.48 9.57
N GLU A 10 -1.32 2.04 10.73
CA GLU A 10 0.12 1.84 10.97
C GLU A 10 0.71 0.78 10.02
N ARG A 11 -0.01 -0.34 9.83
CA ARG A 11 0.41 -1.40 8.91
C ARG A 11 0.43 -0.91 7.47
N VAL A 12 -0.61 -0.22 7.03
CA VAL A 12 -0.70 0.36 5.68
C VAL A 12 0.46 1.34 5.43
N ASP A 13 0.74 2.26 6.36
CA ASP A 13 1.86 3.21 6.24
C ASP A 13 3.22 2.49 6.19
N THR A 14 3.42 1.50 7.05
CA THR A 14 4.68 0.73 7.11
C THR A 14 4.92 -0.05 5.82
N THR A 15 3.93 -0.82 5.37
CA THR A 15 4.01 -1.61 4.14
C THR A 15 4.21 -0.71 2.93
N TYR A 16 3.50 0.42 2.85
CA TYR A 16 3.67 1.40 1.76
C TYR A 16 5.09 1.98 1.73
N ARG A 17 5.67 2.37 2.88
CA ARG A 17 7.05 2.85 2.93
C ARG A 17 8.05 1.79 2.48
N GLN A 18 7.86 0.53 2.91
CA GLN A 18 8.71 -0.58 2.49
C GLN A 18 8.61 -0.82 0.98
N LEU A 19 7.40 -0.75 0.41
CA LEU A 19 7.17 -0.82 -1.03
C LEU A 19 7.87 0.31 -1.78
N THR A 20 7.75 1.56 -1.31
CA THR A 20 8.44 2.71 -1.92
C THR A 20 9.96 2.55 -1.89
N VAL A 21 10.52 2.07 -0.78
CA VAL A 21 11.95 1.77 -0.68
C VAL A 21 12.34 0.68 -1.66
N ALA A 22 11.65 -0.47 -1.64
CA ALA A 22 11.93 -1.61 -2.52
C ALA A 22 11.90 -1.20 -4.00
N ARG A 23 10.92 -0.39 -4.41
CA ARG A 23 10.82 0.17 -5.77
C ARG A 23 12.02 1.06 -6.11
N ARG A 24 12.41 1.96 -5.20
CA ARG A 24 13.52 2.89 -5.42
C ARG A 24 14.87 2.21 -5.56
N VAL A 25 15.10 1.11 -4.84
CA VAL A 25 16.35 0.35 -4.91
C VAL A 25 16.31 -0.80 -5.93
N GLY A 26 15.19 -1.01 -6.62
CA GLY A 26 15.05 -2.04 -7.67
C GLY A 26 14.98 -3.47 -7.12
N LEU A 27 14.38 -3.66 -5.95
CA LEU A 27 14.18 -4.96 -5.34
C LEU A 27 12.85 -5.53 -5.83
N ASP A 28 12.88 -6.20 -6.98
CA ASP A 28 11.67 -6.70 -7.67
C ASP A 28 10.87 -7.66 -6.77
N TYR A 29 11.54 -8.58 -6.08
CA TYR A 29 10.87 -9.54 -5.20
C TYR A 29 10.18 -8.86 -4.02
N GLU A 30 10.86 -7.95 -3.32
CA GLU A 30 10.25 -7.19 -2.23
C GLU A 30 9.16 -6.24 -2.72
N THR A 31 9.28 -5.69 -3.93
CA THR A 31 8.25 -4.84 -4.53
C THR A 31 6.96 -5.63 -4.74
N GLU A 32 7.03 -6.82 -5.34
CA GLU A 32 5.86 -7.68 -5.54
C GLU A 32 5.27 -8.14 -4.20
N GLN A 33 6.12 -8.53 -3.24
CA GLN A 33 5.68 -8.99 -1.92
C GLN A 33 4.95 -7.88 -1.15
N GLN A 34 5.54 -6.69 -1.07
CA GLN A 34 4.95 -5.56 -0.35
C GLN A 34 3.73 -5.00 -1.09
N GLY A 35 3.69 -5.10 -2.42
CA GLY A 35 2.52 -4.77 -3.23
C GLY A 35 1.31 -5.64 -2.87
N ALA A 36 1.48 -6.97 -2.91
CA ALA A 36 0.43 -7.91 -2.56
C ALA A 36 -0.06 -7.74 -1.11
N LEU A 37 0.87 -7.54 -0.16
CA LEU A 37 0.52 -7.27 1.23
C LEU A 37 -0.29 -5.99 1.40
N LEU A 38 0.03 -4.94 0.63
CA LEU A 38 -0.70 -3.67 0.66
C LEU A 38 -2.13 -3.83 0.11
N GLU A 39 -2.30 -4.62 -0.96
CA GLU A 39 -3.62 -4.97 -1.50
C GLU A 39 -4.48 -5.73 -0.48
N ASP A 40 -3.91 -6.70 0.23
CA ASP A 40 -4.61 -7.45 1.29
C ASP A 40 -5.07 -6.51 2.43
N LEU A 41 -4.24 -5.55 2.82
CA LEU A 41 -4.60 -4.57 3.85
C LEU A 41 -5.72 -3.63 3.38
N PHE A 42 -5.73 -3.24 2.11
CA PHE A 42 -6.83 -2.44 1.54
C PHE A 42 -8.13 -3.23 1.46
N GLU A 43 -8.07 -4.49 1.07
CA GLU A 43 -9.24 -5.36 1.04
C GLU A 43 -9.80 -5.55 2.46
N LEU A 44 -8.94 -5.75 3.46
CA LEU A 44 -9.35 -5.79 4.87
C LEU A 44 -9.99 -4.46 5.31
N ALA A 45 -9.43 -3.32 4.92
CA ALA A 45 -10.03 -2.01 5.21
C ALA A 45 -11.45 -1.90 4.62
N ARG A 46 -11.62 -2.32 3.36
CA ARG A 46 -12.88 -2.29 2.62
C ARG A 46 -13.96 -3.13 3.30
N GLN A 47 -13.60 -4.31 3.82
CA GLN A 47 -14.52 -5.17 4.57
C GLN A 47 -15.05 -4.51 5.86
N HIS A 48 -14.28 -3.57 6.41
CA HIS A 48 -14.66 -2.77 7.57
C HIS A 48 -15.25 -1.39 7.21
N GLY A 49 -15.50 -1.13 5.93
CA GLY A 49 -16.06 0.14 5.45
C GLY A 49 -15.06 1.31 5.48
N LEU A 50 -13.77 1.03 5.51
CA LEU A 50 -12.69 2.01 5.52
C LEU A 50 -12.07 2.11 4.12
N ASP A 51 -11.81 3.34 3.67
CA ASP A 51 -11.03 3.61 2.46
C ASP A 51 -9.56 3.84 2.81
N ALA A 52 -8.83 2.74 3.02
CA ALA A 52 -7.41 2.82 3.38
C ALA A 52 -6.50 3.27 2.23
N ALA A 53 -6.96 3.20 0.98
CA ALA A 53 -6.21 3.72 -0.16
C ALA A 53 -6.03 5.25 -0.05
N SER A 54 -6.99 5.95 0.56
CA SER A 54 -6.89 7.40 0.84
C SER A 54 -5.81 7.77 1.88
N TRP A 55 -5.27 6.80 2.60
CA TRP A 55 -4.26 7.05 3.64
C TRP A 55 -2.84 7.12 3.11
N VAL A 56 -2.62 6.63 1.89
CA VAL A 56 -1.33 6.62 1.24
C VAL A 56 -1.43 7.33 -0.09
N ASP A 57 -0.42 8.13 -0.42
CA ASP A 57 -0.40 8.88 -1.66
C ASP A 57 0.03 7.94 -2.80
N VAL A 58 -0.92 7.21 -3.38
CA VAL A 58 -0.64 6.29 -4.50
C VAL A 58 -0.24 7.05 -5.79
N ASP A 59 -0.38 8.37 -5.80
CA ASP A 59 -0.23 9.23 -7.00
C ASP A 59 1.23 9.57 -7.34
N THR A 60 2.20 9.33 -6.44
CA THR A 60 3.54 9.90 -6.63
C THR A 60 4.50 9.07 -7.52
N GLU A 61 4.30 7.78 -7.80
CA GLU A 61 5.29 7.00 -8.60
C GLU A 61 4.72 5.94 -9.56
N ILE A 62 3.46 6.02 -9.99
CA ILE A 62 2.97 5.16 -11.09
C ILE A 62 3.08 5.92 -12.42
N PRO A 63 4.15 5.75 -13.22
CA PRO A 63 4.04 6.06 -14.63
C PRO A 63 2.97 5.11 -15.15
N ARG A 64 1.82 5.65 -15.55
CA ARG A 64 0.86 4.94 -16.39
C ARG A 64 1.64 4.52 -17.64
N GLN A 65 2.19 3.30 -17.64
CA GLN A 65 2.80 2.71 -18.81
C GLN A 65 1.70 2.66 -19.85
N GLY A 66 1.75 3.63 -20.77
CA GLY A 66 0.87 3.71 -21.92
C GLY A 66 1.02 2.42 -22.68
N ARG A 67 -0.06 1.64 -22.70
CA ARG A 67 -0.26 0.55 -23.63
C ARG A 67 -0.28 1.16 -25.03
N ALA A 68 0.88 1.13 -25.71
CA ALA A 68 0.99 1.34 -27.15
C ALA A 68 0.55 0.08 -27.91
#